data_AF-A0A1I7RZH3-F1
#
_entry.id   AF-A0A1I7RZH3-F1
#
_cell.length_a   1.000
_cell.length_b   1.000
_cell.length_c   1.000
_cell.angle_alpha   90.00
_cell.angle_beta   90.00
_cell.angle_gamma   90.00
#
_symmetry.space_group_name_H-M   'P 1'
#
loop_
_entity.id
_entity.type
_entity.pdbx_description
1 polymer ?
#
loop_
_entity_poly.entity_id
_entity_poly.type
_entity_poly.pdbx_seq_one_letter_code
_entity_poly.pdbx_strand_id
1 'polypeptide(L)'
;MSVRNTISKFNTIADDTDHKLKKNPFSNTYEQQQYDKSASDYGRPTKGSLTEKRGIKAGNYILNQVLHLCEIIHKYGEGPLESRTIKFGYLFKLYEFYSDKVVGLLIRARKYKLLTFDGEMLYQRQDDHKPIVMLMSIDDIRCNVEFSGDPAAVVTVKK
;
A
#
# COMPACT_ATOMS: atom_id res chain seq x y z
N MET A 1 13.24 42.86 12.37
CA MET A 1 11.94 42.39 11.88
C MET A 1 10.89 43.46 12.18
N SER A 2 10.00 43.79 11.24
CA SER A 2 8.94 44.80 11.44
C SER A 2 7.84 44.28 12.38
N VAL A 3 7.35 45.12 13.30
CA VAL A 3 6.25 44.81 14.24
C VAL A 3 4.99 44.34 13.51
N ARG A 4 4.75 44.85 12.30
CA ARG A 4 3.63 44.40 11.45
C ARG A 4 3.77 42.93 11.03
N ASN A 5 5.00 42.48 10.75
CA ASN A 5 5.27 41.09 10.35
C ASN A 5 5.15 40.13 11.54
N THR A 6 5.40 40.58 12.77
CA THR A 6 5.19 39.76 13.96
C THR A 6 3.71 39.65 14.30
N ILE A 7 2.94 40.74 14.17
CA ILE A 7 1.49 40.74 14.36
C ILE A 7 0.82 39.83 13.32
N SER A 8 1.21 39.94 12.04
CA SER A 8 0.64 39.08 10.99
C SER A 8 0.91 37.60 11.26
N LYS A 9 2.12 37.24 11.68
CA LYS A 9 2.47 35.87 12.08
C LYS A 9 1.64 35.38 13.28
N PHE A 10 1.46 36.23 14.28
CA PHE A 10 0.67 35.89 15.46
C PHE A 10 -0.79 35.60 15.08
N ASN A 11 -1.39 36.45 14.25
CA ASN A 11 -2.76 36.26 13.76
C ASN A 11 -2.88 34.96 12.96
N THR A 12 -1.93 34.65 12.06
CA THR A 12 -1.96 33.38 11.31
C THR A 12 -1.88 32.15 12.23
N ILE A 13 -1.09 32.22 13.30
CA ILE A 13 -0.98 31.13 14.28
C ILE A 13 -2.29 30.99 15.07
N ALA A 14 -2.90 32.10 15.46
CA ALA A 14 -4.19 32.09 16.16
C ALA A 14 -5.29 31.44 15.29
N ASP A 15 -5.38 31.83 14.02
CA ASP A 15 -6.34 31.27 13.06
C ASP A 15 -6.10 29.76 12.83
N ASP A 16 -4.84 29.36 12.61
CA ASP A 16 -4.47 27.95 12.44
C ASP A 16 -4.79 27.11 13.68
N THR A 17 -4.61 27.70 14.87
CA THR A 17 -4.89 27.04 16.15
C THR A 17 -6.39 26.88 16.34
N ASP A 18 -7.18 27.93 16.11
CA ASP A 18 -8.64 27.87 16.18
C ASP A 18 -9.20 26.80 15.23
N HIS A 19 -8.74 26.77 13.98
CA HIS A 19 -9.17 25.76 13.02
C HIS A 19 -8.79 24.32 13.42
N LYS A 20 -7.63 24.12 14.07
CA LYS A 20 -7.26 22.80 14.62
C LYS A 20 -8.11 22.40 15.82
N LEU A 21 -8.39 23.35 16.72
CA LEU A 21 -9.20 23.12 17.91
C LEU A 21 -10.64 22.77 17.53
N LYS A 22 -11.23 23.43 16.53
CA LYS A 22 -12.56 23.08 16.01
C LYS A 22 -12.65 21.66 15.46
N LYS A 23 -11.54 21.09 14.97
CA LYS A 23 -11.49 19.70 14.47
C LYS A 23 -11.15 18.66 15.53
N ASN A 24 -10.61 19.09 16.68
CA ASN A 24 -10.14 18.19 17.72
C ASN A 24 -11.28 17.80 18.66
N PRO A 25 -11.68 16.52 18.74
CA PRO A 25 -12.79 16.07 19.60
C PRO A 25 -12.54 16.28 21.10
N PHE A 26 -11.30 16.56 21.51
CA PHE A 26 -10.93 16.87 22.89
C PHE A 26 -10.87 18.37 23.20
N SER A 27 -11.26 19.23 22.26
CA SER A 27 -11.34 20.68 22.45
C SER A 27 -12.74 21.11 22.89
N ASN A 28 -12.81 22.15 23.73
CA ASN A 28 -14.08 22.78 24.11
C ASN A 28 -14.80 23.46 22.93
N THR A 29 -14.06 23.86 21.89
CA THR A 29 -14.59 24.49 20.67
C THR A 29 -14.81 23.49 19.53
N TYR A 30 -14.84 22.19 19.84
CA TYR A 30 -15.03 21.14 18.84
C TYR A 30 -16.35 21.28 18.09
N GLU A 31 -16.28 21.17 16.77
CA GLU A 31 -17.43 21.11 15.87
C GLU A 31 -17.40 19.78 15.10
N GLN A 32 -18.52 19.06 15.11
CA GLN A 32 -18.64 17.81 14.36
C GLN A 32 -18.47 18.07 12.86
N GLN A 33 -17.41 17.48 12.30
CA GLN A 33 -17.09 17.64 10.89
C GLN A 33 -18.08 16.84 10.03
N GLN A 34 -18.71 17.51 9.07
CA GLN A 34 -19.53 16.87 8.04
C GLN A 34 -18.65 16.55 6.84
N TYR A 35 -18.60 15.28 6.45
CA TYR A 35 -17.83 14.84 5.31
C TYR A 35 -18.74 14.39 4.17
N ASP A 36 -18.49 14.91 2.98
CA ASP A 36 -19.12 14.40 1.76
C ASP A 36 -18.41 13.13 1.31
N LYS A 37 -19.12 12.00 1.34
CA LYS A 37 -18.61 10.70 0.90
C LYS A 37 -18.43 10.59 -0.61
N SER A 38 -19.07 11.48 -1.37
CA SER A 38 -18.98 11.53 -2.83
C SER A 38 -17.81 12.39 -3.32
N ALA A 39 -17.19 13.17 -2.43
CA ALA A 39 -16.06 14.02 -2.76
C ALA A 39 -14.83 13.18 -3.17
N SER A 40 -14.12 13.65 -4.20
CA SER A 40 -12.94 12.95 -4.75
C SER A 40 -11.78 12.80 -3.76
N ASP A 41 -11.71 13.68 -2.77
CA ASP A 41 -10.72 13.71 -1.69
C ASP A 41 -11.21 13.08 -0.38
N TYR A 42 -12.41 12.49 -0.37
CA TYR A 42 -12.90 11.77 0.79
C TYR A 42 -11.98 10.58 1.12
N GLY A 43 -11.61 10.44 2.39
CA GLY A 43 -10.67 9.42 2.85
C GLY A 43 -9.22 9.65 2.40
N ARG A 44 -8.88 10.82 1.85
CA ARG A 44 -7.53 11.18 1.45
C ARG A 44 -6.88 12.13 2.47
N PRO A 45 -5.56 12.02 2.70
CA PRO A 45 -4.84 13.02 3.47
C PRO A 45 -4.83 14.35 2.71
N THR A 46 -4.65 15.45 3.44
CA THR A 46 -4.48 16.78 2.83
C THR A 46 -3.28 16.78 1.87
N LYS A 47 -3.47 17.33 0.67
CA LYS A 47 -2.40 17.45 -0.35
C LYS A 47 -1.22 18.24 0.20
N GLY A 48 0.00 17.79 -0.08
CA GLY A 48 1.26 18.33 0.42
C GLY A 48 1.60 17.95 1.87
N SER A 49 0.70 17.30 2.60
CA SER A 49 0.94 16.95 4.00
C SER A 49 2.01 15.86 4.16
N LEU A 50 2.60 15.78 5.36
CA LEU A 50 3.51 14.69 5.71
C LEU A 50 2.81 13.32 5.65
N THR A 51 1.51 13.27 5.93
CA THR A 51 0.72 12.04 5.88
C THR A 51 0.59 11.54 4.45
N GLU A 52 0.34 12.43 3.48
CA GLU A 52 0.33 12.07 2.05
C GLU A 52 1.70 11.52 1.61
N LYS A 53 2.78 12.23 1.93
CA LYS A 53 4.16 11.79 1.59
C LYS A 53 4.48 10.41 2.18
N ARG A 54 4.07 10.15 3.43
CA ARG A 54 4.22 8.83 4.07
C ARG A 54 3.41 7.77 3.37
N GLY A 55 2.17 8.07 2.99
CA GLY A 55 1.31 7.16 2.23
C GLY A 55 1.94 6.76 0.90
N ILE A 56 2.44 7.74 0.13
CA ILE A 56 3.11 7.52 -1.16
C ILE A 56 4.35 6.63 -0.97
N LYS A 57 5.18 6.96 0.02
CA LYS A 57 6.38 6.17 0.34
C LYS A 57 6.01 4.72 0.73
N ALA A 58 4.97 4.54 1.52
CA ALA A 58 4.49 3.21 1.92
C ALA A 58 3.96 2.41 0.72
N GLY A 59 3.22 3.06 -0.19
CA GLY A 59 2.75 2.46 -1.44
C GLY A 59 3.91 1.95 -2.29
N ASN A 60 4.92 2.79 -2.55
CA ASN A 60 6.11 2.39 -3.30
C ASN A 60 6.87 1.24 -2.61
N TYR A 61 7.04 1.31 -1.28
CA TYR A 61 7.66 0.23 -0.52
C TYR A 61 6.92 -1.10 -0.70
N ILE A 62 5.59 -1.07 -0.61
CA ILE A 62 4.73 -2.24 -0.82
C ILE A 62 4.87 -2.80 -2.23
N LEU A 63 4.93 -1.96 -3.26
CA LEU A 63 5.14 -2.41 -4.64
C LEU A 63 6.44 -3.21 -4.75
N ASN A 64 7.54 -2.68 -4.21
CA ASN A 64 8.84 -3.36 -4.26
C ASN A 64 8.79 -4.71 -3.54
N GLN A 65 8.05 -4.82 -2.44
CA GLN A 65 7.83 -6.10 -1.76
C GLN A 65 7.05 -7.10 -2.62
N VAL A 66 6.06 -6.64 -3.38
CA VAL A 66 5.29 -7.50 -4.31
C VAL A 66 6.16 -7.95 -5.50
N LEU A 67 7.00 -7.06 -6.04
CA LEU A 67 7.96 -7.42 -7.10
C LEU A 67 8.96 -8.45 -6.60
N HIS A 68 9.54 -8.23 -5.42
CA HIS A 68 10.47 -9.17 -4.81
C HIS A 68 9.82 -10.54 -4.56
N LEU A 69 8.56 -10.57 -4.12
CA LEU A 69 7.80 -11.80 -3.98
C LEU A 69 7.72 -12.56 -5.31
N CYS A 70 7.42 -11.87 -6.41
CA CYS A 70 7.36 -12.48 -7.74
C CYS A 70 8.73 -13.02 -8.18
N GLU A 71 9.83 -12.33 -7.87
CA GLU A 71 11.19 -12.82 -8.15
C GLU A 71 11.54 -14.08 -7.38
N ILE A 72 11.14 -14.15 -6.10
CA ILE A 72 11.33 -15.34 -5.27
C ILE A 72 10.52 -16.52 -5.84
N ILE A 73 9.25 -16.30 -6.20
CA ILE A 73 8.42 -17.34 -6.82
C ILE A 73 9.02 -17.78 -8.16
N HIS A 74 9.55 -16.86 -8.96
CA HIS A 74 10.18 -17.18 -10.23
C HIS A 74 11.44 -18.06 -10.04
N LYS A 75 12.27 -17.74 -9.04
CA LYS A 75 13.53 -18.43 -8.77
C LYS A 75 13.35 -19.83 -8.18
N TYR A 76 12.39 -20.00 -7.28
CA TYR A 76 12.19 -21.25 -6.53
C TYR A 76 10.95 -22.05 -6.96
N GLY A 77 10.13 -21.47 -7.86
CA GLY A 77 8.94 -22.11 -8.40
C GLY A 77 9.23 -23.08 -9.53
N GLU A 78 8.35 -24.06 -9.65
CA GLU A 78 8.38 -25.09 -10.68
C GLU A 78 7.46 -24.73 -11.85
N GLY A 79 7.58 -25.44 -12.97
CA GLY A 79 6.74 -25.25 -14.16
C GLY A 79 7.34 -24.33 -15.24
N PRO A 80 6.54 -23.99 -16.26
CA PRO A 80 6.97 -23.16 -17.38
C PRO A 80 7.41 -21.77 -16.93
N LEU A 81 8.32 -21.15 -17.70
CA LEU A 81 8.85 -19.82 -17.38
C LEU A 81 7.75 -18.73 -17.36
N GLU A 82 6.72 -18.93 -18.17
CA GLU A 82 5.56 -18.05 -18.31
C GLU A 82 4.56 -18.17 -17.14
N SER A 83 4.52 -19.33 -16.46
CA SER A 83 3.53 -19.64 -15.43
C SER A 83 4.15 -20.48 -14.31
N ARG A 84 5.05 -19.85 -13.56
CA ARG A 84 5.71 -20.46 -12.39
C ARG A 84 4.71 -20.74 -11.28
N THR A 85 4.85 -21.90 -10.65
CA THR A 85 3.99 -22.36 -9.56
C THR A 85 4.84 -22.77 -8.36
N ILE A 86 4.42 -22.39 -7.15
CA ILE A 86 5.08 -22.77 -5.90
C ILE A 86 4.03 -23.15 -4.84
N LYS A 87 4.35 -24.13 -4.00
CA LYS A 87 3.48 -24.49 -2.86
C LYS A 87 3.57 -23.45 -1.77
N PHE A 88 2.43 -23.09 -1.16
CA PHE A 88 2.38 -22.07 -0.11
C PHE A 88 3.31 -22.38 1.07
N GLY A 89 3.32 -23.62 1.58
CA GLY A 89 4.13 -23.98 2.75
C GLY A 89 5.63 -23.81 2.49
N TYR A 90 6.09 -24.14 1.27
CA TYR A 90 7.48 -23.95 0.89
C TYR A 90 7.83 -22.47 0.73
N LEU A 91 6.96 -21.70 0.05
CA LEU A 91 7.12 -20.26 -0.07
C LEU A 91 7.15 -19.58 1.30
N PHE A 92 6.25 -19.95 2.20
CA PHE A 92 6.16 -19.39 3.55
C PHE A 92 7.46 -19.62 4.33
N LYS A 93 7.98 -20.86 4.33
CA LYS A 93 9.25 -21.20 4.99
C LYS A 93 10.44 -20.47 4.38
N LEU A 94 10.46 -20.32 3.05
CA LEU A 94 11.52 -19.58 2.36
C LEU A 94 11.49 -18.09 2.73
N TYR A 95 10.29 -17.51 2.82
CA TYR A 95 10.12 -16.10 3.12
C TYR A 95 10.22 -15.75 4.61
N GLU A 96 10.15 -16.73 5.51
CA GLU A 96 10.22 -16.55 6.97
C GLU A 96 11.46 -15.75 7.39
N PHE A 97 12.58 -15.92 6.67
CA PHE A 97 13.80 -15.16 6.90
C PHE A 97 13.69 -13.68 6.47
N TYR A 98 12.87 -13.38 5.47
CA TYR A 98 12.79 -12.05 4.85
C TYR A 98 11.64 -11.21 5.42
N SER A 99 10.45 -11.81 5.63
CA SER A 99 9.28 -11.09 6.14
C SER A 99 8.19 -12.04 6.65
N ASP A 100 7.55 -11.61 7.74
CA ASP A 100 6.34 -12.17 8.35
C ASP A 100 5.03 -11.85 7.57
N LYS A 101 5.10 -11.16 6.42
CA LYS A 101 3.94 -10.54 5.74
C LYS A 101 3.54 -11.19 4.42
N VAL A 102 4.04 -12.40 4.13
CA VAL A 102 3.82 -13.10 2.85
C VAL A 102 2.36 -13.15 2.44
N VAL A 103 1.47 -13.54 3.35
CA VAL A 103 0.04 -13.70 3.03
C VAL A 103 -0.57 -12.36 2.60
N GLY A 104 -0.22 -11.26 3.27
CA GLY A 104 -0.66 -9.93 2.88
C GLY A 104 -0.10 -9.48 1.53
N LEU A 105 1.15 -9.85 1.22
CA LEU A 105 1.75 -9.59 -0.09
C LEU A 105 1.10 -10.42 -1.21
N LEU A 106 0.79 -11.69 -0.96
CA LEU A 106 0.06 -12.56 -1.89
C LEU A 106 -1.33 -12.00 -2.23
N ILE A 107 -2.09 -11.59 -1.22
CA ILE A 107 -3.42 -10.98 -1.42
C ILE A 107 -3.29 -9.70 -2.26
N ARG A 108 -2.26 -8.90 -1.99
CA ARG A 108 -2.02 -7.67 -2.74
C ARG A 108 -1.61 -7.95 -4.18
N ALA A 109 -0.73 -8.91 -4.43
CA ALA A 109 -0.35 -9.33 -5.77
C ALA A 109 -1.55 -9.90 -6.55
N ARG A 110 -2.44 -10.65 -5.87
CA ARG A 110 -3.70 -11.14 -6.42
C ARG A 110 -4.65 -10.01 -6.82
N LYS A 111 -4.74 -8.94 -6.02
CA LYS A 111 -5.55 -7.75 -6.34
C LYS A 111 -5.20 -7.17 -7.72
N TYR A 112 -3.93 -7.25 -8.12
CA TYR A 112 -3.42 -6.75 -9.39
C TYR A 112 -3.24 -7.84 -10.45
N LYS A 113 -3.78 -9.05 -10.22
CA LYS A 113 -3.73 -10.18 -11.17
C LYS A 113 -2.32 -10.61 -11.57
N LEU A 114 -1.33 -10.44 -10.68
CA LEU A 114 0.03 -10.91 -10.91
C LEU A 114 0.17 -12.41 -10.59
N LEU A 115 -0.63 -12.88 -9.63
CA LEU A 115 -0.69 -14.27 -9.20
C LEU A 115 -2.10 -14.65 -8.77
N THR A 116 -2.32 -15.94 -8.61
CA THR A 116 -3.56 -16.51 -8.11
C THR A 116 -3.28 -17.69 -7.16
N PHE A 117 -4.21 -17.92 -6.25
CA PHE A 117 -4.22 -19.06 -5.33
C PHE A 117 -5.66 -19.34 -4.88
N ASP A 118 -5.91 -20.56 -4.43
CA ASP A 118 -7.24 -21.00 -4.02
C ASP A 118 -7.62 -20.57 -2.60
N GLY A 119 -8.88 -20.14 -2.43
CA GLY A 119 -9.44 -19.61 -1.19
C GLY A 119 -9.19 -18.11 -0.94
N GLU A 120 -9.82 -17.55 0.09
CA GLU A 120 -9.69 -16.13 0.42
C GLU A 120 -8.38 -15.79 1.14
N MET A 121 -7.94 -16.70 2.00
CA MET A 121 -6.77 -16.63 2.88
C MET A 121 -6.00 -17.95 2.86
N LEU A 122 -4.74 -17.90 3.31
CA LEU A 122 -3.86 -19.05 3.46
C LEU A 122 -3.35 -19.13 4.89
N TYR A 123 -3.50 -20.29 5.52
CA TYR A 123 -3.09 -20.56 6.88
C TYR A 123 -1.95 -21.58 6.92
N GLN A 124 -0.89 -21.26 7.66
CA GLN A 124 0.27 -22.14 7.84
C GLN A 124 -0.17 -23.51 8.39
N ARG A 125 0.46 -24.60 7.95
CA ARG A 125 0.18 -26.01 8.31
C ARG A 125 -1.15 -26.58 7.79
N GLN A 126 -2.11 -25.73 7.47
CA GLN A 126 -3.38 -26.16 6.88
C GLN A 126 -3.32 -26.10 5.35
N ASP A 127 -2.86 -24.97 4.81
CA ASP A 127 -2.90 -24.66 3.38
C ASP A 127 -1.54 -24.85 2.70
N ASP A 128 -0.58 -25.51 3.35
CA ASP A 128 0.80 -25.63 2.88
C ASP A 128 0.92 -26.28 1.48
N HIS A 129 -0.05 -27.11 1.12
CA HIS A 129 -0.12 -27.83 -0.15
C HIS A 129 -0.72 -27.00 -1.30
N LYS A 130 -1.38 -25.86 -1.00
CA LYS A 130 -2.04 -25.05 -2.01
C LYS A 130 -1.04 -24.42 -2.99
N PRO A 131 -1.28 -24.52 -4.30
CA PRO A 131 -0.43 -23.92 -5.31
C PRO A 131 -0.68 -22.41 -5.40
N ILE A 132 0.41 -21.66 -5.50
CA ILE A 132 0.42 -20.24 -5.86
C ILE A 132 0.97 -20.17 -7.28
N VAL A 133 0.16 -19.68 -8.20
CA VAL A 133 0.45 -19.66 -9.64
C VAL A 133 0.68 -18.22 -10.08
N MET A 134 1.80 -17.95 -10.74
CA MET A 134 2.05 -16.67 -11.41
C MET A 134 1.25 -16.61 -12.71
N LEU A 135 0.58 -15.47 -12.93
CA LEU A 135 -0.24 -15.23 -14.13
C LEU A 135 0.52 -14.50 -15.25
N MET A 136 1.71 -13.99 -14.94
CA MET A 136 2.56 -13.24 -15.84
C MET A 136 4.01 -13.71 -15.70
N SER A 137 4.79 -13.60 -16.78
CA SER A 137 6.23 -13.85 -16.72
C SER A 137 6.93 -12.77 -15.89
N ILE A 138 8.12 -13.07 -15.37
CA ILE A 138 8.89 -12.09 -14.60
C ILE A 138 9.31 -10.89 -15.45
N ASP A 139 9.57 -11.12 -16.73
CA ASP A 139 9.99 -10.08 -17.68
C ASP A 139 8.84 -9.11 -17.94
N ASP A 140 7.62 -9.63 -18.13
CA ASP A 140 6.42 -8.81 -18.26
C ASP A 140 6.14 -8.00 -16.99
N ILE A 141 6.33 -8.60 -15.81
CA ILE A 141 6.14 -7.91 -14.54
C ILE A 141 7.13 -6.74 -14.44
N ARG A 142 8.40 -6.95 -14.77
CA ARG A 142 9.44 -5.89 -14.70
C ARG A 142 9.20 -4.74 -15.67
N CYS A 143 8.70 -5.04 -16.87
CA CYS A 143 8.44 -4.03 -17.90
C CYS A 143 7.13 -3.27 -17.69
N ASN A 144 6.10 -3.96 -17.19
CA ASN A 144 4.74 -3.44 -17.22
C ASN A 144 4.21 -2.99 -15.86
N VAL A 145 4.84 -3.39 -14.75
CA VAL A 145 4.38 -3.06 -13.39
C VAL A 145 5.12 -1.84 -12.86
N GLU A 146 4.37 -0.75 -12.66
CA GLU A 146 4.89 0.49 -12.10
C GLU A 146 4.05 1.00 -10.94
N PHE A 147 4.67 1.86 -10.11
CA PHE A 147 3.97 2.54 -9.04
C PHE A 147 3.01 3.58 -9.63
N SER A 148 1.73 3.49 -9.28
CA SER A 148 0.69 4.40 -9.81
C SER A 148 0.83 5.86 -9.34
N GLY A 149 1.61 6.12 -8.29
CA GLY A 149 1.62 7.42 -7.60
C GLY A 149 0.56 7.51 -6.48
N ASP A 150 -0.46 6.64 -6.52
CA ASP A 150 -1.53 6.58 -5.53
C ASP A 150 -1.32 5.42 -4.52
N PRO A 151 -1.24 5.69 -3.21
CA PRO A 151 -1.21 4.66 -2.16
C PRO A 151 -2.41 3.70 -2.14
N ALA A 152 -3.58 4.13 -2.61
CA ALA A 152 -4.79 3.30 -2.64
C ALA A 152 -4.79 2.29 -3.80
N ALA A 153 -4.21 2.70 -4.93
CA ALA A 153 -4.05 1.94 -6.15
C ALA A 153 -2.56 1.78 -6.49
N VAL A 154 -1.80 1.16 -5.58
CA VAL A 154 -0.33 1.06 -5.61
C VAL A 154 0.25 0.64 -6.97
N VAL A 155 -0.38 -0.31 -7.67
CA VAL A 155 0.19 -0.93 -8.87
C VAL A 155 -0.62 -0.53 -10.10
N THR A 156 0.08 -0.06 -11.14
CA THR A 156 -0.45 0.08 -12.49
C THR A 156 0.23 -0.95 -13.39
N VAL A 157 -0.57 -1.72 -14.12
CA VAL A 157 -0.08 -2.65 -15.14
C VAL A 157 -0.30 -2.00 -16.49
N LYS A 158 0.78 -1.59 -17.17
CA LYS A 158 0.72 -1.12 -18.56
C LYS A 158 0.35 -2.32 -19.43
N LYS A 159 -0.69 -2.18 -20.24
CA LYS A 159 -1.09 -3.18 -21.24
C LYS A 159 -0.42 -2.90 -22.57
#